data_AF-A0A2D3VRI6-F1
#
_entry.id   AF-A0A2D3VRI6-F1
#
_cell.length_a   1.000
_cell.length_b   1.000
_cell.length_c   1.000
_cell.angle_alpha   90.00
_cell.angle_beta   90.00
_cell.angle_gamma   90.00
#
_symmetry.space_group_name_H-M   'P 1'
#
loop_
_entity.id
_entity.type
_entity.pdbx_description
1 polymer ?
#
loop_
_entity_poly.entity_id
_entity_poly.type
_entity_poly.pdbx_seq_one_letter_code
_entity_poly.pdbx_strand_id
1 'polypeptide(L)' 'MRQNSKISAKDLSDIVGISSRKIEENIKKLKELGKLTRIGGAKGGHWEIVK' A
#
# COMPACT_ATOMS: atom_id res chain seq x y z
N MET A 1 10.43 -0.35 15.31
CA MET A 1 10.29 0.59 14.18
C MET A 1 8.81 0.75 13.89
N ARG A 2 8.22 1.94 14.08
CA ARG A 2 6.82 2.18 13.72
C ARG A 2 6.77 2.25 12.19
N GLN A 3 6.51 1.12 11.54
CA GLN A 3 6.21 1.11 10.10
C GLN A 3 4.95 1.96 9.94
N ASN A 4 5.06 3.08 9.21
CA ASN A 4 3.94 3.97 8.97
C ASN A 4 2.90 3.20 8.14
N SER A 5 1.93 2.57 8.80
CA SER A 5 0.78 1.90 8.17
C SER A 5 -0.15 2.88 7.42
N LYS A 6 0.22 4.17 7.36
CA LYS A 6 -0.51 5.27 6.70
C LYS A 6 0.29 5.94 5.59
N ILE A 7 1.24 5.23 4.97
CA ILE A 7 1.92 5.77 3.78
C ILE A 7 0.89 5.92 2.65
N SER A 8 0.75 7.15 2.14
CA SER A 8 -0.14 7.43 1.02
C SER A 8 0.52 7.03 -0.30
N ALA A 9 -0.27 6.81 -1.35
CA ALA A 9 0.27 6.51 -2.68
C ALA A 9 1.23 7.61 -3.21
N LYS A 10 1.05 8.86 -2.76
CA LYS A 10 1.95 9.98 -3.08
C LYS A 10 3.31 9.84 -2.40
N ASP A 11 3.34 9.55 -1.10
CA ASP A 11 4.60 9.31 -0.37
C ASP A 11 5.35 8.10 -0.95
N LEU A 12 4.61 7.05 -1.31
CA LEU A 12 5.14 5.87 -1.98
C LEU A 12 5.73 6.19 -3.36
N SER A 13 5.08 7.08 -4.11
CA SER A 13 5.56 7.59 -5.40
C SER A 13 6.89 8.32 -5.23
N ASP A 14 7.00 9.18 -4.22
CA ASP A 14 8.22 9.94 -3.95
C ASP A 14 9.38 9.03 -3.47
N ILE A 15 9.08 7.98 -2.69
CA ILE A 15 10.08 7.03 -2.20
C ILE A 15 10.58 6.09 -3.31
N VAL A 16 9.66 5.56 -4.13
CA VAL A 16 9.98 4.55 -5.16
C VAL A 16 10.37 5.20 -6.49
N GLY A 17 10.08 6.48 -6.69
CA GLY A 17 10.40 7.23 -7.91
C GLY A 17 9.50 6.86 -9.10
N ILE A 18 8.30 6.33 -8.85
CA ILE A 18 7.32 5.96 -9.87
C ILE A 18 6.05 6.76 -9.67
N SER A 19 5.33 7.08 -10.75
CA SER A 19 4.11 7.88 -10.66
C SER A 19 3.07 7.26 -9.73
N SER A 20 2.32 8.10 -9.02
CA SER A 20 1.21 7.70 -8.14
C SER A 20 0.23 6.74 -8.82
N ARG A 21 -0.05 6.94 -10.12
CA ARG A 21 -0.89 6.02 -10.92
C ARG A 21 -0.30 4.62 -11.02
N LYS A 22 1.02 4.50 -11.25
CA LYS A 22 1.73 3.20 -11.24
C LYS A 22 1.76 2.58 -9.85
N ILE A 23 1.86 3.38 -8.79
CA ILE A 23 1.73 2.89 -7.41
C ILE A 23 0.36 2.25 -7.22
N GLU A 24 -0.73 2.91 -7.61
CA GLU A 24 -2.09 2.36 -7.49
C GLU A 24 -2.27 1.06 -8.29
N GLU A 25 -1.77 1.00 -9.53
CA GLU A 25 -1.77 -0.22 -10.33
C GLU A 25 -0.99 -1.35 -9.65
N ASN A 26 0.19 -1.06 -9.09
CA ASN A 26 1.00 -2.04 -8.38
C ASN A 26 0.31 -2.51 -7.09
N ILE A 27 -0.32 -1.61 -6.33
CA ILE A 27 -1.10 -1.99 -5.14
C ILE A 27 -2.24 -2.93 -5.54
N LYS A 28 -2.95 -2.65 -6.65
CA LYS A 28 -4.00 -3.52 -7.17
C LYS A 28 -3.45 -4.90 -7.53
N LYS A 29 -2.34 -4.96 -8.27
CA LYS A 29 -1.65 -6.21 -8.63
C LYS A 29 -1.19 -6.99 -7.40
N LEU A 30 -0.60 -6.33 -6.41
CA LEU A 30 -0.15 -6.97 -5.17
C LEU A 30 -1.32 -7.53 -4.36
N LYS A 31 -2.48 -6.88 -4.40
CA LYS A 31 -3.72 -7.40 -3.83
C LYS A 31 -4.23 -8.63 -4.58
N GLU A 32 -4.22 -8.61 -5.92
CA GLU A 32 -4.59 -9.76 -6.76
C GLU A 32 -3.63 -10.95 -6.56
N LEU A 33 -2.34 -10.66 -6.35
CA LEU A 33 -1.30 -11.66 -6.04
C LEU A 33 -1.38 -12.19 -4.61
N GLY A 34 -2.30 -11.69 -3.76
CA GLY A 34 -2.41 -12.08 -2.35
C GLY A 34 -1.23 -11.64 -1.48
N LYS A 35 -0.38 -10.72 -1.98
CA LYS A 35 0.78 -10.16 -1.27
C LYS A 35 0.43 -8.96 -0.41
N LEU A 36 -0.78 -8.43 -0.54
CA LEU A 36 -1.25 -7.24 0.16
C LEU A 36 -2.60 -7.52 0.80
N THR A 37 -2.68 -7.45 2.13
CA THR A 37 -3.91 -7.69 2.90
C THR A 37 -4.42 -6.41 3.52
N ARG A 38 -5.74 -6.25 3.59
CA ARG A 38 -6.36 -5.12 4.31
C ARG A 38 -6.53 -5.52 5.76
N ILE A 39 -5.80 -4.88 6.66
CA ILE A 39 -5.94 -5.08 8.11
C ILE A 39 -6.68 -3.89 8.71
N GLY A 40 -7.86 -4.16 9.27
CA GLY A 40 -8.64 -3.19 10.05
C GLY A 40 -9.97 -2.75 9.42
N GLY A 41 -10.86 -2.23 10.27
CA GLY A 41 -12.24 -1.88 9.93
C GLY A 41 -12.40 -0.64 9.05
N ALA A 42 -13.64 -0.40 8.60
CA ALA A 42 -14.00 0.62 7.59
C ALA A 42 -13.46 2.05 7.85
N LYS A 43 -13.16 2.42 9.10
CA LYS A 43 -12.69 3.76 9.50
C LYS A 43 -11.20 3.87 9.83
N GLY A 44 -10.42 2.79 9.69
CA GLY A 44 -9.00 2.81 10.08
C GLY A 44 -8.16 1.66 9.53
N GLY A 45 -8.69 0.91 8.57
CA GLY A 45 -7.94 -0.16 7.93
C GLY A 45 -6.72 0.37 7.18
N HIS A 46 -5.61 -0.34 7.31
CA HIS A 46 -4.38 -0.12 6.58
C HIS A 46 -4.06 -1.35 5.73
N TRP A 47 -3.09 -1.20 4.85
CA TRP A 47 -2.59 -2.29 4.03
C TRP A 47 -1.33 -2.85 4.66
N GLU A 48 -1.28 -4.17 4.79
CA GLU A 48 -0.13 -4.89 5.31
C GLU A 48 0.40 -5.85 4.24
N ILE A 49 1.72 -6.00 4.19
CA ILE A 49 2.38 -6.88 3.23
C ILE A 49 2.38 -8.29 3.82
N VAL A 50 1.75 -9.22 3.12
CA VAL A 50 1.74 -10.64 3.49
C VAL A 50 3.05 -11.26 3.02
N LYS A 51 3.92 -11.64 3.97
CA LYS A 51 5.23 -12.25 3.68
C LYS A 51 5.06 -13.67 3.13
#